data_AF-A0AAJ4RCU2-F1
#
_entry.id   AF-A0AAJ4RCU2-F1
#
_cell.length_a   1.000
_cell.length_b   1.000
_cell.length_c   1.000
_cell.angle_alpha   90.00
_cell.angle_beta   90.00
_cell.angle_gamma   90.00
#
_symmetry.space_group_name_H-M   'P 1'
#
loop_
_entity.id
_entity.type
_entity.pdbx_description
1 polymer ?
#
loop_
_entity_poly.entity_id
_entity_poly.type
_entity_poly.pdbx_seq_one_letter_code
_entity_poly.pdbx_strand_id
1 'polypeptide(L)'
;MKTVDINSPEFQQEFLKTEKFAHKTVEQFGWAFHPDEEIVERVLKGLTNNKVLYGKRFCPCFPVEEKDGKYVSSDNRICPCPQAIKDEIPNEGVCHCGIFCTPEYAANYQKEHPKKHAEEVEGLSVAELEEILQKEQILGHELELLLKAREKGLLNFKLIDIREPFEHQMMRIKGTDKLLPISRVQYDLDEWMKLKDERIIIYCHVGSRSGYLQRALEAQLGFDKVGNLTYGIADYPGEIERG
;
A
#
# COMPACT_ATOMS: atom_id res chain seq x y z
N MET A 1 29.59 5.13 16.43
CA MET A 1 28.57 4.05 16.50
C MET A 1 28.91 3.06 15.40
N LYS A 2 29.08 1.76 15.70
CA LYS A 2 29.25 0.77 14.62
C LYS A 2 27.91 0.63 13.93
N THR A 3 27.83 0.96 12.64
CA THR A 3 26.60 0.88 11.85
C THR A 3 26.75 -0.24 10.83
N VAL A 4 25.82 -1.18 10.83
CA VAL A 4 25.73 -2.21 9.78
C VAL A 4 24.88 -1.65 8.64
N ASP A 5 25.33 -1.81 7.41
CA ASP A 5 24.49 -1.53 6.25
C ASP A 5 23.39 -2.59 6.16
N ILE A 6 22.14 -2.15 6.36
CA ILE A 6 20.95 -3.01 6.30
C ILE A 6 20.72 -3.61 4.92
N ASN A 7 21.27 -3.00 3.86
CA ASN A 7 21.17 -3.49 2.49
C ASN A 7 22.30 -4.47 2.13
N SER A 8 23.26 -4.69 3.04
CA SER A 8 24.35 -5.62 2.79
C SER A 8 23.84 -7.07 2.70
N PRO A 9 24.44 -7.90 1.82
CA PRO A 9 24.08 -9.32 1.73
C PRO A 9 24.23 -10.07 3.06
N GLU A 10 25.21 -9.67 3.88
CA GLU A 10 25.44 -10.25 5.21
C GLU A 10 24.27 -9.98 6.16
N PHE A 11 23.78 -8.74 6.21
CA PHE A 11 22.63 -8.38 7.04
C PHE A 11 21.37 -9.11 6.59
N GLN A 12 21.09 -9.13 5.28
CA GLN A 12 19.90 -9.78 4.71
C GLN A 12 19.88 -11.29 5.01
N GLN A 13 21.02 -11.98 4.91
CA GLN A 13 21.11 -13.39 5.26
C GLN A 13 20.92 -13.64 6.76
N GLU A 14 21.44 -12.77 7.63
CA GLU A 14 21.26 -12.91 9.07
C GLU A 14 19.84 -12.50 9.52
N PHE A 15 19.17 -11.62 8.78
CA PHE A 15 17.78 -11.23 8.99
C PHE A 15 16.86 -12.44 8.82
N LEU A 16 16.97 -13.19 7.72
CA LEU A 16 16.21 -14.42 7.49
C LEU A 16 16.40 -15.46 8.61
N LYS A 17 17.61 -15.57 9.17
CA LYS A 17 17.86 -16.45 10.32
C LYS A 17 17.22 -15.93 11.60
N THR A 18 17.16 -14.61 11.74
CA THR A 18 16.54 -13.94 12.89
C THR A 18 15.03 -14.11 12.86
N GLU A 19 14.39 -13.98 11.70
CA GLU A 19 12.97 -14.31 11.50
C GLU A 19 12.66 -15.75 11.86
N LYS A 20 13.41 -16.72 11.28
CA LYS A 20 13.26 -18.15 11.61
C LYS A 20 13.40 -18.42 13.11
N PHE A 21 14.32 -17.72 13.77
CA PHE A 21 14.51 -17.81 15.21
C PHE A 21 13.31 -17.25 15.98
N ALA A 22 12.74 -16.12 15.55
CA ALA A 22 11.60 -15.50 16.19
C ALA A 22 10.34 -16.38 16.06
N HIS A 23 10.07 -16.93 14.87
CA HIS A 23 8.96 -17.87 14.66
C HIS A 23 9.08 -19.12 15.54
N LYS A 24 10.27 -19.72 15.63
CA LYS A 24 10.51 -20.85 16.55
C LYS A 24 10.29 -20.49 18.01
N THR A 25 10.60 -19.25 18.41
CA THR A 25 10.38 -18.78 19.78
C THR A 25 8.88 -18.70 20.07
N VAL A 26 8.10 -18.12 19.15
CA VAL A 26 6.63 -18.06 19.24
C VAL A 26 6.04 -19.46 19.38
N GLU A 27 6.45 -20.40 18.52
CA GLU A 27 6.01 -21.80 18.57
C GLU A 27 6.39 -22.50 19.89
N GLN A 28 7.63 -22.32 20.35
CA GLN A 28 8.14 -22.97 21.55
C GLN A 28 7.41 -22.53 22.83
N PHE A 29 7.08 -21.24 22.93
CA PHE A 29 6.48 -20.66 24.13
C PHE A 29 4.95 -20.50 24.03
N GLY A 30 4.33 -20.81 22.88
CA GLY A 30 2.91 -20.59 22.64
C GLY A 30 2.52 -19.11 22.68
N TRP A 31 3.44 -18.23 22.31
CA TRP A 31 3.23 -16.79 22.24
C TRP A 31 2.63 -16.38 20.90
N ALA A 32 2.44 -15.09 20.71
CA ALA A 32 2.12 -14.46 19.45
C ALA A 32 3.12 -13.33 19.16
N PHE A 33 3.27 -12.96 17.89
CA PHE A 33 3.87 -11.67 17.56
C PHE A 33 2.92 -10.54 17.93
N HIS A 34 3.49 -9.38 18.21
CA HIS A 34 2.69 -8.17 18.37
C HIS A 34 1.90 -7.86 17.08
N PRO A 35 0.63 -7.41 17.15
CA PRO A 35 -0.20 -7.21 15.96
C PRO A 35 0.28 -6.11 15.02
N ASP A 36 0.99 -5.12 15.56
CA ASP A 36 1.64 -4.06 14.80
C ASP A 36 2.94 -4.58 14.14
N GLU A 37 2.89 -4.71 12.82
CA GLU A 37 3.99 -5.25 12.01
C GLU A 37 5.22 -4.33 11.99
N GLU A 38 5.03 -3.01 12.12
CA GLU A 38 6.15 -2.06 12.15
C GLU A 38 6.97 -2.26 13.44
N ILE A 39 6.30 -2.53 14.56
CA ILE A 39 6.98 -2.86 15.83
C ILE A 39 7.79 -4.14 15.66
N VAL A 40 7.19 -5.19 15.08
CA VAL A 40 7.86 -6.49 14.89
C VAL A 40 9.07 -6.35 13.97
N GLU A 41 8.91 -5.71 12.82
CA GLU A 41 9.98 -5.51 11.84
C GLU A 41 11.15 -4.69 12.42
N ARG A 42 10.85 -3.58 13.10
CA ARG A 42 11.85 -2.73 13.74
C ARG A 42 12.68 -3.51 14.77
N VAL A 43 12.03 -4.33 15.60
CA VAL A 43 12.73 -5.13 16.61
C VAL A 43 13.56 -6.24 15.96
N LEU A 44 13.04 -6.92 14.94
CA LEU A 44 13.78 -7.95 14.20
C LEU A 44 15.06 -7.38 13.58
N LYS A 45 14.98 -6.22 12.89
CA LYS A 45 16.14 -5.53 12.34
C LYS A 45 17.16 -5.16 13.43
N GLY A 46 16.69 -4.70 14.59
CA GLY A 46 17.54 -4.42 15.74
C GLY A 46 18.26 -5.67 16.29
N LEU A 47 17.55 -6.80 16.40
CA LEU A 47 18.13 -8.08 16.82
C LEU A 47 19.18 -8.57 15.81
N THR A 48 18.91 -8.42 14.51
CA THR A 48 19.85 -8.76 13.43
C THR A 48 21.10 -7.88 13.50
N ASN A 49 20.94 -6.57 13.64
CA ASN A 49 22.07 -5.64 13.79
C ASN A 49 22.96 -6.03 14.97
N ASN A 50 22.36 -6.31 16.14
CA ASN A 50 23.11 -6.72 17.32
C ASN A 50 23.78 -8.09 17.15
N LYS A 51 23.15 -9.00 16.40
CA LYS A 51 23.74 -10.30 16.07
C LYS A 51 24.97 -10.17 15.17
N VAL A 52 24.92 -9.28 14.17
CA VAL A 52 26.05 -8.99 13.28
C VAL A 52 27.18 -8.29 14.06
N LEU A 53 26.86 -7.29 14.89
CA LEU A 53 27.86 -6.49 15.60
C LEU A 53 28.50 -7.21 16.79
N TYR A 54 27.70 -7.92 17.59
CA TYR A 54 28.09 -8.43 18.91
C TYR A 54 28.03 -9.95 19.00
N GLY A 55 27.65 -10.64 17.91
CA GLY A 55 27.59 -12.10 17.84
C GLY A 55 26.38 -12.73 18.53
N LYS A 56 25.51 -11.95 19.19
CA LYS A 56 24.30 -12.43 19.88
C LYS A 56 23.11 -11.50 19.63
N ARG A 57 21.90 -12.06 19.68
CA ARG A 57 20.64 -11.32 19.53
C ARG A 57 20.27 -10.59 20.82
N PHE A 58 21.08 -9.60 21.19
CA PHE A 58 20.76 -8.73 22.32
C PHE A 58 19.55 -7.87 22.00
N CYS A 59 18.68 -7.66 23.00
CA CYS A 59 17.51 -6.82 22.86
C CYS A 59 17.90 -5.41 22.40
N PRO A 60 17.33 -4.88 21.31
CA PRO A 60 17.71 -3.57 20.77
C PRO A 60 17.29 -2.40 21.67
N CYS A 61 16.40 -2.62 22.64
CA CYS A 61 15.96 -1.59 23.60
C CYS A 61 16.95 -1.33 24.74
N PHE A 62 17.97 -2.19 24.92
CA PHE A 62 18.93 -2.09 26.01
C PHE A 62 20.36 -1.94 25.47
N PRO A 63 21.21 -1.14 26.12
CA PRO A 63 22.60 -0.97 25.71
C PRO A 63 23.39 -2.27 25.85
N VAL A 64 24.36 -2.45 24.94
CA VAL A 64 25.34 -3.54 24.97
C VAL A 64 26.70 -2.95 25.31
N GLU A 65 27.34 -3.47 26.35
CA GLU A 65 28.64 -3.06 26.86
C GLU A 65 29.67 -4.19 26.64
N GLU A 66 30.94 -3.82 26.53
CA GLU A 66 32.04 -4.79 26.52
C GLU A 66 32.66 -4.85 27.93
N LYS A 67 32.67 -6.05 28.55
CA LYS A 67 33.32 -6.33 29.83
C LYS A 67 34.21 -7.54 29.67
N ASP A 68 35.48 -7.41 30.04
CA ASP A 68 36.47 -8.49 29.97
C ASP A 68 36.57 -9.15 28.58
N GLY A 69 36.48 -8.35 27.51
CA GLY A 69 36.52 -8.81 26.12
C GLY A 69 35.26 -9.56 25.66
N LYS A 70 34.16 -9.51 26.42
CA LYS A 70 32.87 -10.11 26.08
C LYS A 70 31.77 -9.05 26.07
N TYR A 71 30.91 -9.11 25.06
CA TYR A 71 29.70 -8.29 25.01
C TYR A 71 28.65 -8.81 25.99
N VAL A 72 28.12 -7.91 26.81
CA VAL A 72 27.05 -8.14 27.77
C VAL A 72 25.99 -7.06 27.61
N SER A 73 24.73 -7.40 27.82
CA SER A 73 23.65 -6.42 27.93
C SER A 73 23.25 -6.27 29.39
N SER A 74 22.72 -5.12 29.75
CA SER A 74 22.09 -4.91 31.05
C SER A 74 21.10 -6.04 31.33
N ASP A 75 21.21 -6.66 32.51
CA ASP A 75 20.34 -7.73 32.99
C ASP A 75 20.23 -8.97 32.08
N ASN A 76 21.24 -9.25 31.27
CA ASN A 76 21.27 -10.44 30.40
C ASN A 76 20.08 -10.52 29.41
N ARG A 77 19.74 -9.38 28.81
CA ARG A 77 18.68 -9.19 27.81
C ARG A 77 19.02 -9.80 26.44
N ILE A 78 19.41 -11.07 26.38
CA ILE A 78 19.56 -11.84 25.14
C ILE A 78 18.20 -12.41 24.75
N CYS A 79 17.72 -12.18 23.53
CA CYS A 79 16.41 -12.65 23.07
C CYS A 79 16.38 -14.18 22.89
N PRO A 80 15.30 -14.90 23.29
CA PRO A 80 14.25 -14.44 24.21
C PRO A 80 14.81 -14.25 25.63
N CYS A 81 14.57 -13.07 26.22
CA CYS A 81 15.22 -12.73 27.49
C CYS A 81 14.50 -13.35 28.70
N PRO A 82 15.23 -13.64 29.81
CA PRO A 82 14.63 -14.19 31.01
C PRO A 82 13.49 -13.34 31.57
N GLN A 83 13.57 -12.02 31.42
CA GLN A 83 12.54 -11.08 31.87
C GLN A 83 11.25 -11.26 31.07
N ALA A 84 11.34 -11.36 29.75
CA ALA A 84 10.18 -11.63 28.91
C ALA A 84 9.51 -12.97 29.28
N ILE A 85 10.32 -14.01 29.54
CA ILE A 85 9.82 -15.34 29.88
C ILE A 85 9.17 -15.39 31.27
N LYS A 86 9.79 -14.76 32.27
CA LYS A 86 9.44 -14.96 33.68
C LYS A 86 8.52 -13.89 34.26
N ASP A 87 8.47 -12.72 33.65
CA ASP A 87 7.85 -11.53 34.25
C ASP A 87 6.97 -10.78 33.25
N GLU A 88 7.55 -10.20 32.20
CA GLU A 88 6.83 -9.25 31.32
C GLU A 88 5.65 -9.89 30.59
N ILE A 89 5.85 -11.01 29.89
CA ILE A 89 4.74 -11.65 29.14
C ILE A 89 3.70 -12.28 30.09
N PRO A 90 4.08 -12.99 31.17
CA PRO A 90 3.10 -13.52 32.12
C PRO A 90 2.27 -12.45 32.85
N ASN A 91 2.87 -11.31 33.21
CA ASN A 91 2.22 -10.29 34.04
C ASN A 91 1.59 -9.15 33.22
N GLU A 92 2.24 -8.71 32.14
CA GLU A 92 1.81 -7.57 31.31
C GLU A 92 1.21 -8.01 29.97
N GLY A 93 1.39 -9.28 29.59
CA GLY A 93 0.88 -9.82 28.33
C GLY A 93 1.76 -9.51 27.11
N VAL A 94 2.82 -8.70 27.26
CA VAL A 94 3.72 -8.27 26.19
C VAL A 94 5.14 -8.09 26.75
N CYS A 95 6.17 -8.36 25.95
CA CYS A 95 7.55 -8.09 26.37
C CYS A 95 7.90 -6.60 26.18
N HIS A 96 8.93 -6.12 26.88
CA HIS A 96 9.32 -4.70 26.87
C HIS A 96 9.61 -4.15 25.46
N CYS A 97 10.23 -4.94 24.59
CA CYS A 97 10.51 -4.50 23.22
C CYS A 97 9.30 -4.58 22.29
N GLY A 98 8.22 -5.24 22.71
CA GLY A 98 6.98 -5.34 21.96
C GLY A 98 7.02 -6.32 20.78
N ILE A 99 8.00 -7.21 20.67
CA ILE A 99 8.01 -8.21 19.57
C ILE A 99 7.11 -9.42 19.87
N PHE A 100 7.06 -9.87 21.13
CA PHE A 100 6.29 -11.03 21.57
C PHE A 100 5.23 -10.61 22.59
N CYS A 101 4.07 -11.24 22.50
CA CYS A 101 2.95 -11.05 23.40
C CYS A 101 2.16 -12.34 23.59
N THR A 102 1.21 -12.34 24.51
CA THR A 102 0.22 -13.42 24.62
C THR A 102 -0.80 -13.33 23.49
N PRO A 103 -1.40 -14.44 23.04
CA PRO A 103 -2.49 -14.41 22.07
C PRO A 103 -3.67 -13.54 22.52
N GLU A 104 -3.93 -13.46 23.83
CA GLU A 104 -4.96 -12.61 24.41
C GLU A 104 -4.64 -11.12 24.25
N TYR A 105 -3.41 -10.72 24.57
CA TYR A 105 -2.93 -9.35 24.35
C TYR A 105 -3.06 -8.96 22.87
N ALA A 106 -2.63 -9.84 21.95
CA ALA A 106 -2.74 -9.60 20.52
C ALA A 106 -4.19 -9.36 20.07
N ALA A 107 -5.13 -10.18 20.55
CA ALA A 107 -6.55 -10.04 20.23
C ALA A 107 -7.16 -8.75 20.80
N ASN A 108 -6.79 -8.35 22.02
CA ASN A 108 -7.28 -7.11 22.63
C ASN A 108 -6.69 -5.87 21.95
N TYR A 109 -5.39 -5.88 21.64
CA TYR A 109 -4.74 -4.80 20.92
C TYR A 109 -5.41 -4.55 19.56
N GLN A 110 -5.73 -5.61 18.81
CA GLN A 110 -6.46 -5.48 17.53
C GLN A 110 -7.87 -4.90 17.67
N LYS A 111 -8.56 -5.12 18.80
CA LYS A 111 -9.88 -4.53 19.06
C LYS A 111 -9.79 -3.04 19.40
N GLU A 112 -8.79 -2.65 20.18
CA GLU A 112 -8.57 -1.25 20.60
C GLU A 112 -7.92 -0.42 19.50
N HIS A 113 -7.07 -1.06 18.69
CA HIS A 113 -6.34 -0.48 17.56
C HIS A 113 -6.70 -1.29 16.30
N PRO A 114 -7.94 -1.15 15.79
CA PRO A 114 -8.31 -1.79 14.54
C PRO A 114 -7.31 -1.32 13.48
N LYS A 115 -6.59 -2.27 12.88
CA LYS A 115 -5.75 -1.98 11.72
C LYS A 115 -6.64 -1.22 10.74
N LYS A 116 -6.28 0.02 10.41
CA LYS A 116 -6.66 0.60 9.12
C LYS A 116 -5.95 -0.27 8.09
N HIS A 117 -6.52 -1.41 7.74
CA HIS A 117 -6.10 -2.11 6.54
C HIS A 117 -6.21 -1.08 5.43
N ALA A 118 -5.09 -0.71 4.81
CA ALA A 118 -5.16 -0.11 3.49
C ALA A 118 -5.93 -1.13 2.67
N GLU A 119 -7.16 -0.80 2.27
CA GLU A 119 -7.97 -1.75 1.52
C GLU A 119 -7.24 -2.06 0.22
N GLU A 120 -6.84 -3.32 0.04
CA GLU A 120 -6.11 -3.74 -1.14
C GLU A 120 -7.08 -4.10 -2.26
N VAL A 121 -6.76 -3.68 -3.48
CA VAL A 121 -7.44 -4.12 -4.70
C VAL A 121 -6.42 -4.79 -5.59
N GLU A 122 -6.56 -6.11 -5.77
CA GLU A 122 -5.64 -6.94 -6.58
C GLU A 122 -4.16 -6.78 -6.22
N GLY A 123 -3.86 -6.61 -4.93
CA GLY A 123 -2.51 -6.51 -4.39
C GLY A 123 -1.90 -5.11 -4.41
N LEU A 124 -2.66 -4.08 -4.81
CA LEU A 124 -2.27 -2.68 -4.69
C LEU A 124 -3.00 -2.02 -3.52
N SER A 125 -2.27 -1.22 -2.75
CA SER A 125 -2.81 -0.36 -1.71
C SER A 125 -3.63 0.79 -2.28
N VAL A 126 -4.54 1.37 -1.48
CA VAL A 126 -5.31 2.56 -1.88
C VAL A 126 -4.39 3.71 -2.30
N ALA A 127 -3.25 3.91 -1.62
CA ALA A 127 -2.30 4.97 -1.95
C ALA A 127 -1.68 4.78 -3.35
N GLU A 128 -1.29 3.55 -3.71
CA GLU A 128 -0.77 3.26 -5.06
C GLU A 128 -1.86 3.47 -6.14
N LEU A 129 -3.11 3.13 -5.83
CA LEU A 129 -4.23 3.38 -6.74
C LEU A 129 -4.55 4.88 -6.87
N GLU A 130 -4.39 5.68 -5.81
CA GLU A 130 -4.48 7.13 -5.87
C GLU A 130 -3.37 7.72 -6.76
N GLU A 131 -2.14 7.22 -6.67
CA GLU A 131 -1.04 7.64 -7.55
C GLU A 131 -1.32 7.31 -9.02
N ILE A 132 -1.84 6.11 -9.31
CA ILE A 132 -2.30 5.74 -10.66
C ILE A 132 -3.41 6.68 -11.11
N LEU A 133 -4.37 6.97 -10.22
CA LEU A 133 -5.48 7.87 -10.51
C LEU A 133 -4.99 9.27 -10.85
N GLN A 134 -3.85 9.76 -10.36
CA GLN A 134 -3.31 11.09 -10.70
C GLN A 134 -2.59 11.15 -12.05
N LYS A 135 -2.35 10.02 -12.73
CA LYS A 135 -1.64 10.02 -14.02
C LYS A 135 -2.45 10.75 -15.10
N GLU A 136 -1.77 11.55 -15.93
CA GLU A 136 -2.39 12.17 -17.10
C GLU A 136 -2.76 11.15 -18.18
N GLN A 137 -1.95 10.08 -18.31
CA GLN A 137 -2.15 8.99 -19.27
C GLN A 137 -2.34 7.69 -18.49
N ILE A 138 -3.48 7.05 -18.69
CA ILE A 138 -3.89 5.84 -17.98
C ILE A 138 -3.97 4.68 -18.97
N LEU A 139 -3.44 3.51 -18.61
CA LEU A 139 -3.50 2.30 -19.42
C LEU A 139 -4.78 1.49 -19.15
N GLY A 140 -5.14 0.60 -20.07
CA GLY A 140 -6.36 -0.22 -19.95
C GLY A 140 -6.46 -1.01 -18.64
N HIS A 141 -5.38 -1.70 -18.25
CA HIS A 141 -5.34 -2.47 -17.01
C HIS A 141 -5.37 -1.59 -15.75
N GLU A 142 -4.78 -0.39 -15.81
CA GLU A 142 -4.85 0.59 -14.72
C GLU A 142 -6.28 1.08 -14.51
N LEU A 143 -7.00 1.40 -15.60
CA LEU A 143 -8.41 1.77 -15.52
C LEU A 143 -9.27 0.65 -14.93
N GLU A 144 -9.00 -0.61 -15.27
CA GLU A 144 -9.72 -1.75 -14.70
C GLU A 144 -9.56 -1.81 -13.17
N LEU A 145 -8.34 -1.64 -12.67
CA LEU A 145 -8.05 -1.57 -11.24
C LEU A 145 -8.76 -0.39 -10.56
N LEU A 146 -8.71 0.80 -11.18
CA LEU A 146 -9.38 2.00 -10.68
C LEU A 146 -10.90 1.81 -10.61
N LEU A 147 -11.52 1.17 -11.61
CA LEU A 147 -12.95 0.89 -11.62
C LEU A 147 -13.35 -0.08 -10.51
N LYS A 148 -12.57 -1.15 -10.27
CA LYS A 148 -12.78 -2.08 -9.15
C LYS A 148 -12.68 -1.37 -7.80
N ALA A 149 -11.69 -0.48 -7.64
CA ALA A 149 -11.53 0.32 -6.43
C ALA A 149 -12.69 1.30 -6.23
N ARG A 150 -13.16 1.93 -7.32
CA ARG A 150 -14.33 2.81 -7.30
C ARG A 150 -15.62 2.07 -6.91
N GLU A 151 -15.83 0.85 -7.41
CA GLU A 151 -16.98 0.02 -7.03
C GLU A 151 -16.99 -0.33 -5.53
N LYS A 152 -15.81 -0.49 -4.92
CA LYS A 152 -15.64 -0.67 -3.48
C LYS A 152 -15.80 0.62 -2.66
N GLY A 153 -15.96 1.77 -3.31
CA GLY A 153 -16.05 3.08 -2.66
C GLY A 153 -14.71 3.64 -2.18
N LEU A 154 -13.59 3.07 -2.66
CA LEU A 154 -12.23 3.45 -2.25
C LEU A 154 -11.69 4.67 -2.98
N LEU A 155 -12.13 4.86 -4.22
CA LEU A 155 -11.73 5.97 -5.07
C LEU A 155 -12.97 6.61 -5.69
N ASN A 156 -12.83 7.88 -6.06
CA ASN A 156 -13.88 8.60 -6.75
C ASN A 156 -13.32 9.34 -7.97
N PHE A 157 -13.88 9.03 -9.14
CA PHE A 157 -13.61 9.72 -10.40
C PHE A 157 -14.75 9.44 -11.38
N LYS A 158 -14.89 10.31 -12.40
CA LYS A 158 -15.84 10.14 -13.49
C LYS A 158 -15.18 9.53 -14.71
N LEU A 159 -15.81 8.52 -15.30
CA LEU A 159 -15.42 7.96 -16.58
C LEU A 159 -16.32 8.52 -17.68
N ILE A 160 -15.74 9.24 -18.63
CA ILE A 160 -16.47 9.97 -19.68
C ILE A 160 -16.12 9.39 -21.06
N ASP A 161 -17.14 8.95 -21.77
CA ASP A 161 -17.01 8.56 -23.18
C ASP A 161 -17.16 9.79 -24.07
N ILE A 162 -16.17 10.06 -24.91
CA ILE A 162 -16.20 11.23 -25.80
C ILE A 162 -16.44 10.87 -27.27
N ARG A 163 -16.82 9.62 -27.53
CA ARG A 163 -17.16 9.14 -28.87
C ARG A 163 -18.54 9.63 -29.30
N GLU A 164 -18.88 9.32 -30.55
CA GLU A 164 -20.21 9.63 -31.06
C GLU A 164 -21.26 8.67 -30.47
N PRO A 165 -22.55 9.09 -30.37
CA PRO A 165 -23.60 8.28 -29.75
C PRO A 165 -23.73 6.86 -30.29
N PHE A 166 -23.54 6.67 -31.60
CA PHE A 166 -23.60 5.34 -32.20
C PHE A 166 -22.46 4.43 -31.72
N GLU A 167 -21.24 4.95 -31.53
CA GLU A 167 -20.10 4.17 -31.04
C GLU A 167 -20.32 3.73 -29.59
N HIS A 168 -20.89 4.63 -28.77
CA HIS A 168 -21.24 4.38 -27.37
C HIS A 168 -22.34 3.31 -27.22
N GLN A 169 -23.37 3.39 -28.07
CA GLN A 169 -24.46 2.40 -28.09
C GLN A 169 -23.99 1.03 -28.59
N MET A 170 -23.07 0.99 -29.54
CA MET A 170 -22.50 -0.29 -30.01
C MET A 170 -21.74 -0.99 -28.89
N MET A 171 -20.89 -0.26 -28.17
CA MET A 171 -20.19 -0.76 -26.99
C MET A 171 -19.63 0.39 -26.17
N ARG A 172 -19.62 0.27 -24.84
CA ARG A 172 -18.99 1.23 -23.90
C ARG A 172 -18.29 0.49 -22.77
N ILE A 173 -17.38 1.15 -22.06
CA ILE A 173 -16.76 0.58 -20.86
C ILE A 173 -17.81 0.53 -19.75
N LYS A 174 -17.95 -0.61 -19.07
CA LYS A 174 -18.83 -0.73 -17.91
C LYS A 174 -18.38 0.23 -16.81
N GLY A 175 -19.34 0.97 -16.24
CA GLY A 175 -19.03 2.05 -15.31
C GLY A 175 -18.78 3.41 -15.96
N THR A 176 -19.03 3.57 -17.26
CA THR A 176 -19.08 4.91 -17.87
C THR A 176 -20.17 5.75 -17.21
N ASP A 177 -19.81 6.91 -16.66
CA ASP A 177 -20.75 7.83 -16.00
C ASP A 177 -21.57 8.64 -17.01
N LYS A 178 -20.92 9.05 -18.11
CA LYS A 178 -21.54 9.96 -19.08
C LYS A 178 -20.95 9.84 -20.48
N LEU A 179 -21.81 10.06 -21.48
CA LEU A 179 -21.43 10.31 -22.86
C LEU A 179 -21.41 11.83 -23.11
N LEU A 180 -20.24 12.36 -23.51
CA LEU A 180 -20.06 13.75 -23.92
C LEU A 180 -19.28 13.80 -25.25
N PRO A 181 -19.96 13.70 -26.40
CA PRO A 181 -19.29 13.57 -27.70
C PRO A 181 -18.36 14.74 -27.99
N ILE A 182 -17.16 14.44 -28.50
CA ILE A 182 -16.16 15.46 -28.83
C ILE A 182 -16.69 16.49 -29.85
N SER A 183 -17.54 16.05 -30.78
CA SER A 183 -18.18 16.90 -31.79
C SER A 183 -19.10 17.98 -31.20
N ARG A 184 -19.52 17.81 -29.94
CA ARG A 184 -20.47 18.70 -29.26
C ARG A 184 -19.87 19.52 -28.13
N VAL A 185 -18.55 19.45 -27.89
CA VAL A 185 -17.88 20.11 -26.75
C VAL A 185 -18.25 21.60 -26.63
N GLN A 186 -18.32 22.34 -27.74
CA GLN A 186 -18.69 23.76 -27.72
C GLN A 186 -20.15 24.00 -27.31
N TYR A 187 -21.06 23.11 -27.73
CA TYR A 187 -22.48 23.20 -27.40
C TYR A 187 -22.76 22.75 -25.98
N ASP A 188 -22.03 21.74 -25.52
CA ASP A 188 -22.21 21.12 -24.21
C ASP A 188 -21.19 21.69 -23.19
N LEU A 189 -20.67 22.91 -23.42
CA LEU A 189 -19.62 23.53 -22.61
C LEU A 189 -20.03 23.64 -21.13
N ASP A 190 -21.29 24.00 -20.86
CA ASP A 190 -21.82 24.08 -19.50
C ASP A 190 -21.76 22.72 -18.78
N GLU A 191 -21.96 21.62 -19.51
CA GLU A 191 -21.85 20.27 -18.95
C GLU A 191 -20.40 19.88 -18.66
N TRP A 192 -19.46 20.30 -19.52
CA TRP A 192 -18.04 20.13 -19.27
C TRP A 192 -17.59 20.92 -18.04
N MET A 193 -17.99 22.19 -17.93
CA MET A 193 -17.59 23.06 -16.82
C MET A 193 -18.04 22.54 -15.44
N LYS A 194 -19.14 21.78 -15.37
CA LYS A 194 -19.55 21.08 -14.14
C LYS A 194 -18.55 20.03 -13.66
N LEU A 195 -17.73 19.49 -14.57
CA LEU A 195 -16.72 18.47 -14.28
C LEU A 195 -15.34 19.06 -13.97
N LYS A 196 -15.17 20.39 -14.03
CA LYS A 196 -13.86 21.05 -13.98
C LYS A 196 -13.06 20.73 -12.72
N ASP A 197 -13.73 20.70 -11.57
CA ASP A 197 -13.07 20.45 -10.28
C ASP A 197 -13.02 18.96 -9.89
N GLU A 198 -13.74 18.11 -10.65
CA GLU A 198 -13.78 16.66 -10.46
C GLU A 198 -12.58 15.96 -11.11
N ARG A 199 -12.17 14.82 -10.55
CA ARG A 199 -11.23 13.94 -11.24
C ARG A 199 -11.98 13.19 -12.34
N ILE A 200 -11.58 13.41 -13.59
CA ILE A 200 -12.20 12.75 -14.75
C ILE A 200 -11.18 11.94 -15.54
N ILE A 201 -11.64 10.83 -16.10
CA ILE A 201 -10.93 10.03 -17.09
C ILE A 201 -11.80 10.04 -18.36
N ILE A 202 -11.23 10.51 -19.47
CA ILE A 202 -11.90 10.57 -20.76
C ILE A 202 -11.33 9.50 -21.70
N TYR A 203 -12.18 8.89 -22.52
CA TYR A 203 -11.74 7.89 -23.48
C TYR A 203 -12.45 8.02 -24.82
N CYS A 204 -11.76 7.60 -25.88
CA CYS A 204 -12.35 7.39 -27.20
C CYS A 204 -12.08 5.97 -27.70
N HIS A 205 -12.10 5.74 -29.02
CA HIS A 205 -11.87 4.39 -29.55
C HIS A 205 -10.43 3.91 -29.30
N VAL A 206 -9.44 4.73 -29.66
CA VAL A 206 -8.00 4.37 -29.62
C VAL A 206 -7.13 5.36 -28.83
N GLY A 207 -7.76 6.24 -28.05
CA GLY A 207 -7.06 7.24 -27.21
C GLY A 207 -6.68 8.55 -27.92
N SER A 208 -6.66 8.63 -29.26
CA SER A 208 -6.19 9.83 -29.98
C SER A 208 -7.10 11.05 -29.82
N ARG A 209 -8.43 10.88 -29.95
CA ARG A 209 -9.41 11.98 -29.81
C ARG A 209 -9.43 12.50 -28.36
N SER A 210 -9.31 11.60 -27.40
CA SER A 210 -9.33 11.94 -25.97
C SER A 210 -8.06 12.61 -25.52
N GLY A 211 -6.89 12.18 -26.00
CA GLY A 211 -5.64 12.92 -25.77
C GLY A 211 -5.64 14.32 -26.41
N TYR A 212 -6.28 14.50 -27.56
CA TYR A 212 -6.47 15.84 -28.12
C TYR A 212 -7.37 16.71 -27.24
N LEU A 213 -8.52 16.18 -26.83
CA LEU A 213 -9.48 16.92 -26.00
C LEU A 213 -8.90 17.26 -24.62
N GLN A 214 -8.18 16.33 -23.98
CA GLN A 214 -7.48 16.56 -22.71
C GLN A 214 -6.65 17.84 -22.75
N ARG A 215 -5.73 17.93 -23.72
CA ARG A 215 -4.86 19.11 -23.88
C ARG A 215 -5.66 20.40 -24.10
N ALA A 216 -6.78 20.32 -24.82
CA ALA A 216 -7.65 21.47 -25.04
C ALA A 216 -8.37 21.91 -23.76
N LEU A 217 -8.89 20.96 -22.97
CA LEU A 217 -9.53 21.22 -21.68
C LEU A 217 -8.53 21.84 -20.69
N GLU A 218 -7.32 21.32 -20.63
CA GLU A 218 -6.25 21.85 -19.78
C GLU A 218 -5.81 23.25 -20.22
N ALA A 219 -5.43 23.42 -21.49
CA ALA A 219 -4.85 24.67 -21.97
C ALA A 219 -5.85 25.82 -22.13
N GLN A 220 -7.11 25.53 -22.49
CA GLN A 220 -8.10 26.57 -22.81
C GLN A 220 -9.11 26.79 -21.70
N LEU A 221 -9.50 25.74 -20.98
CA LEU A 221 -10.55 25.80 -19.96
C LEU A 221 -10.00 25.65 -18.53
N GLY A 222 -8.71 25.33 -18.39
CA GLY A 222 -8.01 25.25 -17.12
C GLY A 222 -8.45 24.08 -16.26
N PHE A 223 -8.76 22.93 -16.88
CA PHE A 223 -8.92 21.68 -16.13
C PHE A 223 -7.54 21.20 -15.67
N ASP A 224 -7.44 20.78 -14.41
CA ASP A 224 -6.18 20.32 -13.79
C ASP A 224 -6.18 18.83 -13.46
N LYS A 225 -7.34 18.17 -13.54
CA LYS A 225 -7.55 16.76 -13.15
C LYS A 225 -8.15 15.92 -14.28
N VAL A 226 -7.59 15.99 -15.49
CA VAL A 226 -8.03 15.17 -16.63
C VAL A 226 -7.06 14.02 -16.89
N GLY A 227 -7.58 12.80 -16.99
CA GLY A 227 -6.83 11.62 -17.41
C GLY A 227 -7.32 11.17 -18.78
N ASN A 228 -6.41 10.77 -19.66
CA ASN A 228 -6.74 10.13 -20.93
C ASN A 228 -6.52 8.63 -20.85
N LEU A 229 -7.53 7.84 -21.23
CA LEU A 229 -7.34 6.41 -21.45
C LEU A 229 -6.53 6.19 -22.73
N THR A 230 -5.26 5.88 -22.54
CA THR A 230 -4.30 5.57 -23.60
C THR A 230 -4.77 4.32 -24.33
N TYR A 231 -4.70 4.34 -25.67
CA TYR A 231 -5.21 3.28 -26.55
C TYR A 231 -6.73 3.03 -26.48
N GLY A 232 -7.45 3.82 -25.69
CA GLY A 232 -8.91 3.88 -25.67
C GLY A 232 -9.60 2.55 -25.31
N ILE A 233 -10.89 2.45 -25.63
CA ILE A 233 -11.68 1.23 -25.40
C ILE A 233 -11.17 0.02 -26.21
N ALA A 234 -10.42 0.24 -27.31
CA ALA A 234 -9.90 -0.85 -28.14
C ALA A 234 -8.87 -1.74 -27.40
N ASP A 235 -8.15 -1.17 -26.44
CA ASP A 235 -7.13 -1.87 -25.62
C ASP A 235 -7.58 -2.10 -24.18
N TYR A 236 -8.84 -1.79 -23.86
CA TYR A 236 -9.37 -1.97 -22.51
C TYR A 236 -9.67 -3.46 -22.26
N PRO A 237 -9.02 -4.10 -21.26
CA PRO A 237 -9.15 -5.54 -21.02
C PRO A 237 -10.41 -5.93 -20.22
N GLY A 238 -11.05 -4.96 -19.56
CA GLY A 238 -12.15 -5.22 -18.63
C GLY A 238 -13.53 -5.31 -19.29
N GLU A 239 -14.58 -5.22 -18.45
CA GLU A 239 -15.96 -5.39 -18.89
C GLU A 239 -16.48 -4.25 -19.77
N ILE A 240 -17.16 -4.62 -20.85
CA ILE A 240 -17.86 -3.70 -21.77
C ILE A 240 -19.36 -3.99 -21.78
N GLU A 241 -20.16 -2.93 -21.91
CA GLU A 241 -21.61 -3.02 -22.10
C GLU A 241 -21.97 -2.76 -23.56
N ARG A 242 -23.06 -3.36 -24.04
CA ARG A 242 -23.63 -3.17 -25.38
C ARG A 242 -25.11 -2.82 -25.25
N GLY A 243 -25.61 -1.97 -26.14
CA GLY A 243 -27.00 -1.48 -26.14
C GLY A 243 -27.12 -0.08 -25.56
#